data_AF-A0A443QF94-F1
#
_entry.id   AF-A0A443QF94-F1
#
_cell.length_a   1.000
_cell.length_b   1.000
_cell.length_c   1.000
_cell.angle_alpha   90.00
_cell.angle_beta   90.00
_cell.angle_gamma   90.00
#
_symmetry.space_group_name_H-M   'P 1'
#
loop_
_entity.id
_entity.type
_entity.pdbx_description
1 polymer ?
#
loop_
_entity_poly.entity_id
_entity_poly.type
_entity_poly.pdbx_seq_one_letter_code
_entity_poly.pdbx_strand_id
1 'polypeptide(L)'
;MVVVSDLELLTLIQIRDFKYFTGRFQPLKDSYNADPRNNDMIIRVKNGKWKEMRTIIRHAFTSKTLKRSARIMDETVNGLITSIDKLLANGTTEFDIYPLFQRLTLEVIGRSAFGITTEAQTNPNDPFLKALNAVFDNKF
;
A
#
# COMPACT_ATOMS: atom_id res chain seq x y z
N MET A 1 -8.19 14.82 22.16
CA MET A 1 -7.23 13.88 21.53
C MET A 1 -6.15 13.60 22.56
N VAL A 2 -5.92 12.34 22.92
CA VAL A 2 -4.89 11.95 23.90
C VAL A 2 -3.72 11.36 23.12
N VAL A 3 -2.52 11.87 23.37
CA VAL A 3 -1.28 11.34 22.80
C VAL A 3 -0.58 10.54 23.90
N VAL A 4 -0.23 9.29 23.60
CA VAL A 4 0.40 8.37 24.55
C VAL A 4 1.79 8.02 24.05
N SER A 5 2.79 8.25 24.90
CA SER A 5 4.19 7.91 24.62
C SER A 5 4.78 6.90 25.62
N ASP A 6 4.02 6.58 26.67
CA ASP A 6 4.40 5.58 27.67
C ASP A 6 4.25 4.15 27.13
N LEU A 7 5.30 3.33 27.29
CA LEU A 7 5.36 1.99 26.71
C LEU A 7 4.36 1.01 27.36
N GLU A 8 4.12 1.14 28.67
CA GLU A 8 3.18 0.27 29.36
C GLU A 8 1.75 0.53 28.88
N LEU A 9 1.39 1.81 28.76
CA LEU A 9 0.11 2.23 28.20
C LEU A 9 -0.02 1.85 26.72
N LEU A 10 1.03 1.98 25.90
CA LEU A 10 1.01 1.52 24.52
C LEU A 10 0.80 0.01 24.43
N THR A 11 1.47 -0.77 25.28
CA THR A 11 1.29 -2.23 25.36
C THR A 11 -0.13 -2.59 25.79
N LEU A 12 -0.69 -1.85 26.73
CA LEU A 12 -2.06 -2.03 27.17
C LEU A 12 -3.04 -1.77 26.01
N ILE A 13 -2.92 -0.62 25.34
CA ILE A 13 -3.84 -0.20 24.27
C ILE A 13 -3.69 -1.06 23.00
N GLN A 14 -2.46 -1.32 22.55
CA GLN A 14 -2.21 -1.95 21.24
C GLN A 14 -2.19 -3.48 21.29
N ILE A 15 -1.99 -4.08 22.46
CA ILE A 15 -1.82 -5.54 22.61
C ILE A 15 -2.83 -6.12 23.60
N ARG A 16 -2.74 -5.77 24.89
CA ARG A 16 -3.50 -6.46 25.96
C ARG A 16 -5.00 -6.23 25.83
N ASP A 17 -5.40 -4.97 25.67
CA ASP A 17 -6.78 -4.50 25.64
C ASP A 17 -7.21 -4.04 24.24
N PHE A 18 -6.49 -4.46 23.19
CA PHE A 18 -6.75 -4.07 21.81
C PHE A 18 -8.20 -4.32 21.34
N LYS A 19 -8.89 -5.30 21.93
CA LYS A 19 -10.31 -5.57 21.67
C LYS A 19 -11.23 -4.36 21.89
N TYR A 20 -10.85 -3.44 22.77
CA TYR A 20 -11.56 -2.17 22.99
C TYR A 20 -11.12 -1.04 22.05
N PHE A 21 -9.96 -1.19 21.40
CA PHE A 21 -9.31 -0.17 20.57
C PHE A 21 -9.22 -0.57 19.08
N THR A 22 -10.17 -1.38 18.58
CA THR A 22 -10.16 -1.85 17.18
C THR A 22 -10.44 -0.74 16.16
N GLY A 23 -11.14 0.33 16.57
CA GLY A 23 -11.52 1.43 15.70
C GLY A 23 -10.37 2.41 15.47
N ARG A 24 -10.01 2.65 14.21
CA ARG A 24 -9.01 3.66 13.85
C ARG A 24 -9.65 5.04 13.71
N PHE A 25 -8.84 6.07 13.99
CA PHE A 25 -9.20 7.44 13.67
C PHE A 25 -9.38 7.58 12.15
N GLN A 26 -10.48 8.20 11.73
CA GLN A 26 -10.76 8.50 10.33
C GLN A 26 -10.67 10.01 10.17
N PRO A 27 -9.58 10.55 9.59
CA PRO A 27 -9.51 11.97 9.28
C PRO A 27 -10.54 12.29 8.19
N LEU A 28 -11.49 13.15 8.54
CA LEU A 28 -12.57 13.69 7.69
C LEU A 28 -13.59 12.65 7.22
N LYS A 29 -14.88 12.93 7.46
CA LYS A 29 -15.97 12.12 6.88
C LYS A 29 -15.89 12.18 5.36
N ASP A 30 -15.51 13.31 4.76
CA ASP A 30 -15.82 13.59 3.36
C ASP A 30 -14.64 13.51 2.38
N SER A 31 -13.39 13.29 2.83
CA SER A 31 -12.21 13.29 1.94
C SER A 31 -12.09 12.05 1.05
N TYR A 32 -12.77 10.95 1.40
CA TYR A 32 -12.77 9.68 0.64
C TYR A 32 -14.16 9.10 0.41
N ASN A 33 -15.23 9.87 0.70
CA ASN A 33 -16.62 9.40 0.66
C ASN A 33 -17.29 9.48 -0.73
N ALA A 34 -16.52 9.64 -1.81
CA ALA A 34 -17.10 9.61 -3.17
C ALA A 34 -17.70 8.22 -3.52
N ASP A 35 -17.12 7.14 -2.98
CA ASP A 35 -17.56 5.77 -3.23
C ASP A 35 -18.04 5.08 -1.95
N PRO A 36 -19.33 4.68 -1.86
CA PRO A 36 -19.87 3.95 -0.72
C PRO A 36 -19.08 2.69 -0.35
N ARG A 37 -18.41 2.04 -1.31
CA ARG A 37 -17.57 0.84 -1.10
C ARG A 37 -16.37 1.11 -0.19
N ASN A 38 -15.91 2.36 -0.08
CA ASN A 38 -14.80 2.71 0.79
C ASN A 38 -15.13 2.49 2.27
N ASN A 39 -16.40 2.53 2.67
CA ASN A 39 -16.83 2.27 4.06
C ASN A 39 -16.53 0.83 4.51
N ASP A 40 -16.39 -0.10 3.57
CA ASP A 40 -16.13 -1.50 3.82
C ASP A 40 -14.64 -1.84 3.80
N MET A 41 -13.73 -0.87 3.69
CA MET A 41 -12.30 -1.12 3.77
C MET A 41 -11.87 -1.51 5.19
N ILE A 42 -10.91 -2.45 5.31
CA ILE A 42 -10.39 -2.95 6.61
C ILE A 42 -9.87 -1.85 7.53
N ILE A 43 -9.34 -0.77 6.96
CA ILE A 43 -8.83 0.38 7.71
C ILE A 43 -9.94 1.28 8.30
N ARG A 44 -11.18 1.14 7.81
CA ARG A 44 -12.34 1.94 8.24
C ARG A 44 -13.31 1.17 9.13
N VAL A 45 -13.57 -0.10 8.83
CA VAL A 45 -14.48 -0.92 9.62
C VAL A 45 -13.99 -1.07 11.06
N LYS A 46 -14.91 -1.31 11.99
CA LYS A 46 -14.64 -1.37 13.43
C LYS A 46 -15.17 -2.67 14.02
N ASN A 47 -14.69 -3.03 15.21
CA ASN A 47 -15.24 -4.08 16.06
C ASN A 47 -15.37 -5.44 15.33
N GLY A 48 -16.55 -6.07 15.40
CA GLY A 48 -16.81 -7.40 14.80
C GLY A 48 -16.48 -7.46 13.31
N LYS A 49 -16.93 -6.46 12.53
CA LYS A 49 -16.67 -6.39 11.08
C LYS A 49 -15.18 -6.29 10.76
N TRP A 50 -14.42 -5.53 11.56
CA TRP A 50 -12.97 -5.49 11.45
C TRP A 50 -12.33 -6.86 11.72
N LYS A 51 -12.82 -7.58 12.74
CA LYS A 51 -12.30 -8.91 13.11
C LYS A 51 -12.56 -9.94 12.01
N GLU A 52 -13.75 -9.92 11.42
CA GLU A 52 -14.10 -10.77 10.27
C GLU A 52 -13.20 -10.49 9.06
N MET A 53 -13.10 -9.24 8.64
CA MET A 53 -12.24 -8.84 7.51
C MET A 53 -10.76 -9.17 7.75
N ARG A 54 -10.25 -8.91 8.95
CA ARG A 54 -8.86 -9.24 9.31
C ARG A 54 -8.60 -10.73 9.25
N THR A 55 -9.58 -11.54 9.65
CA THR A 55 -9.48 -13.00 9.59
C THR A 55 -9.31 -13.47 8.15
N ILE A 56 -10.07 -12.90 7.21
CA ILE A 56 -9.94 -13.19 5.77
C ILE A 56 -8.59 -12.72 5.23
N ILE A 57 -8.22 -11.46 5.47
CA ILE A 57 -6.99 -10.85 4.91
C ILE A 57 -5.71 -11.51 5.44
N ARG A 58 -5.72 -12.05 6.67
CA ARG A 58 -4.56 -12.75 7.25
C ARG A 58 -4.01 -13.84 6.33
N HIS A 59 -4.86 -14.54 5.57
CA HIS A 59 -4.43 -15.60 4.66
C HIS A 59 -3.57 -15.10 3.49
N ALA A 60 -3.72 -13.84 3.09
CA ALA A 60 -2.90 -13.21 2.05
C ALA A 60 -1.45 -12.93 2.51
N PHE A 61 -1.19 -12.88 3.83
CA PHE A 61 0.11 -12.50 4.39
C PHE A 61 0.77 -13.63 5.20
N THR A 62 0.49 -14.89 4.85
CA THR A 62 1.23 -16.02 5.44
C THR A 62 2.66 -16.09 4.89
N SER A 63 3.57 -16.75 5.62
CA SER A 63 4.94 -16.94 5.15
C SER A 63 5.03 -17.63 3.79
N LYS A 64 4.09 -18.54 3.48
CA LYS A 64 4.00 -19.19 2.16
C LYS A 64 3.66 -18.19 1.06
N THR A 65 2.65 -17.34 1.29
CA THR A 65 2.25 -16.31 0.32
C THR A 65 3.36 -15.27 0.14
N LEU A 66 3.99 -14.81 1.24
CA LEU A 66 5.09 -13.86 1.20
C LEU A 66 6.31 -14.38 0.44
N LYS A 67 6.67 -15.67 0.61
CA LYS A 67 7.75 -16.29 -0.19
C LYS A 67 7.45 -16.25 -1.69
N ARG A 68 6.19 -16.45 -2.09
CA ARG A 68 5.77 -16.33 -3.50
C ARG A 68 5.87 -14.88 -3.97
N SER A 69 5.41 -13.92 -3.17
CA SER A 69 5.48 -12.49 -3.50
C SER A 69 6.92 -12.00 -3.57
N ALA A 70 7.84 -12.53 -2.76
CA ALA A 70 9.25 -12.15 -2.78
C ALA A 70 9.90 -12.41 -4.15
N ARG A 71 9.55 -13.54 -4.81
CA ARG A 71 10.01 -13.81 -6.17
C ARG A 71 9.49 -12.78 -7.18
N ILE A 72 8.22 -12.38 -7.04
CA ILE A 72 7.63 -11.33 -7.89
C ILE A 72 8.37 -10.01 -7.67
N MET A 73 8.68 -9.64 -6.41
CA MET A 73 9.44 -8.44 -6.08
C MET A 73 10.81 -8.45 -6.75
N ASP A 74 11.56 -9.54 -6.63
CA ASP A 74 12.88 -9.70 -7.24
C ASP A 74 12.81 -9.51 -8.77
N GLU A 75 11.85 -10.17 -9.43
CA GLU A 75 11.65 -10.03 -10.87
C GLU A 75 11.31 -8.57 -11.28
N THR A 76 10.51 -7.85 -10.49
CA THR A 76 10.14 -6.45 -10.79
C THR A 76 11.28 -5.45 -10.60
N VAL A 77 12.26 -5.76 -9.72
CA VAL A 77 13.44 -4.89 -9.49
C VAL A 77 14.30 -4.78 -10.75
N ASN A 78 14.34 -5.81 -11.59
CA ASN A 78 15.06 -5.75 -12.87
C ASN A 78 14.53 -4.62 -13.78
N GLY A 79 13.22 -4.36 -13.74
CA GLY A 79 12.61 -3.23 -14.45
C GLY A 79 13.10 -1.86 -13.94
N LEU A 80 13.29 -1.75 -12.62
CA LEU A 80 13.81 -0.54 -11.98
C LEU A 80 15.27 -0.31 -12.39
N ILE A 81 16.11 -1.35 -12.30
CA ILE A 81 17.52 -1.29 -12.70
C ILE A 81 17.63 -0.87 -14.17
N THR A 82 16.85 -1.49 -15.06
CA THR A 82 16.82 -1.12 -16.48
C THR A 82 16.40 0.34 -16.70
N SER A 83 15.48 0.85 -15.89
CA SER A 83 15.05 2.25 -15.97
C SER A 83 16.14 3.21 -15.52
N ILE A 84 16.89 2.86 -14.47
CA ILE A 84 18.05 3.62 -13.98
C ILE A 84 19.18 3.60 -15.01
N ASP A 85 19.50 2.44 -15.58
CA ASP A 85 20.56 2.30 -16.60
C ASP A 85 20.29 3.20 -17.81
N LYS A 86 19.01 3.32 -18.23
CA LYS A 86 18.60 4.24 -19.30
C LYS A 86 18.81 5.71 -18.93
N LEU A 87 18.54 6.10 -17.68
CA LEU A 87 18.80 7.47 -17.22
C LEU A 87 20.30 7.78 -17.23
N LEU A 88 21.11 6.85 -16.71
CA LEU A 88 22.57 6.98 -16.68
C LEU A 88 23.15 7.05 -18.11
N ALA A 89 22.67 6.21 -19.03
CA ALA A 89 23.08 6.23 -20.43
C ALA A 89 22.77 7.57 -21.14
N ASN A 90 21.73 8.28 -20.69
CA ASN A 90 21.39 9.61 -21.17
C ASN A 90 22.21 10.74 -20.50
N GLY A 91 23.23 10.40 -19.71
CA GLY A 91 24.08 11.36 -18.99
C GLY A 91 23.43 11.96 -17.74
N THR A 92 22.29 11.42 -17.30
CA THR A 92 21.63 11.87 -16.06
C THR A 92 22.39 11.33 -14.86
N THR A 93 22.97 12.20 -14.03
CA THR A 93 23.71 11.83 -12.82
C THR A 93 22.90 11.99 -11.53
N GLU A 94 21.80 12.73 -11.60
CA GLU A 94 20.89 12.98 -10.47
C GLU A 94 19.44 12.81 -10.96
N PHE A 95 18.63 12.09 -10.19
CA PHE A 95 17.22 11.86 -10.53
C PHE A 95 16.40 11.65 -9.25
N ASP A 96 15.11 11.98 -9.32
CA ASP A 96 14.17 11.73 -8.24
C ASP A 96 13.82 10.24 -8.17
N ILE A 97 14.11 9.62 -7.03
CA ILE A 97 13.81 8.21 -6.78
C ILE A 97 12.33 7.98 -6.49
N TYR A 98 11.58 8.98 -6.04
CA TYR A 98 10.21 8.80 -5.59
C TYR A 98 9.28 8.25 -6.68
N PRO A 99 9.24 8.80 -7.92
CA PRO A 99 8.45 8.25 -9.01
C PRO A 99 8.89 6.84 -9.43
N LEU A 100 10.19 6.54 -9.34
CA LEU A 100 10.73 5.23 -9.69
C LEU A 100 10.23 4.16 -8.72
N PHE A 101 10.34 4.42 -7.42
CA PHE A 101 9.85 3.50 -6.38
C PHE A 101 8.32 3.42 -6.34
N GLN A 102 7.61 4.50 -6.67
CA GLN A 102 6.15 4.47 -6.81
C GLN A 102 5.72 3.47 -7.89
N ARG A 103 6.36 3.53 -9.07
CA ARG A 103 6.08 2.61 -10.19
C ARG A 103 6.47 1.17 -9.87
N LEU A 104 7.62 0.96 -9.24
CA LEU A 104 8.04 -0.36 -8.76
C LEU A 104 7.02 -0.95 -7.78
N THR A 105 6.61 -0.16 -6.78
CA THR A 105 5.64 -0.60 -5.76
C THR A 105 4.30 -0.95 -6.40
N LEU A 106 3.87 -0.14 -7.36
CA LEU A 106 2.63 -0.37 -8.09
C LEU A 106 2.67 -1.68 -8.88
N GLU A 107 3.77 -1.96 -9.59
CA GLU A 107 3.93 -3.20 -10.33
C GLU A 107 3.99 -4.43 -9.42
N VAL A 108 4.69 -4.33 -8.28
CA VAL A 108 4.69 -5.38 -7.25
C VAL A 108 3.28 -5.68 -6.78
N ILE A 109 2.48 -4.65 -6.48
CA ILE A 109 1.08 -4.80 -6.05
C ILE A 109 0.24 -5.40 -7.19
N GLY A 110 0.36 -4.88 -8.41
CA GLY A 110 -0.34 -5.38 -9.60
C GLY A 110 -0.11 -6.87 -9.80
N ARG A 111 1.15 -7.30 -9.78
CA ARG A 111 1.53 -8.70 -10.02
C ARG A 111 1.20 -9.61 -8.84
N SER A 112 1.40 -9.15 -7.59
CA SER A 112 1.25 -10.01 -6.41
C SER A 112 -0.19 -10.09 -5.88
N ALA A 113 -0.94 -8.99 -5.91
CA ALA A 113 -2.30 -8.93 -5.37
C ALA A 113 -3.37 -9.16 -6.43
N PHE A 114 -3.15 -8.67 -7.66
CA PHE A 114 -4.15 -8.73 -8.74
C PHE A 114 -3.79 -9.74 -9.84
N GLY A 115 -2.57 -10.25 -9.86
CA GLY A 115 -2.10 -11.18 -10.89
C GLY A 115 -1.99 -10.55 -12.28
N ILE A 116 -1.93 -9.23 -12.36
CA ILE A 116 -1.81 -8.49 -13.63
C ILE A 116 -0.36 -8.07 -13.85
N THR A 117 0.08 -8.13 -15.11
CA THR A 117 1.34 -7.52 -15.53
C THR A 117 1.05 -6.09 -15.96
N THR A 118 1.67 -5.12 -15.30
CA THR A 118 1.54 -3.69 -15.62
C THR A 118 2.82 -3.22 -16.29
N GLU A 119 2.72 -2.17 -17.09
CA GLU A 119 3.90 -1.51 -17.67
C GLU A 119 4.24 -0.22 -16.92
N ALA A 120 3.80 -0.08 -15.67
CA ALA A 120 3.93 1.15 -14.89
C ALA A 120 5.37 1.70 -14.80
N GLN A 121 6.40 0.84 -14.82
CA GLN A 121 7.79 1.27 -14.78
C GLN A 121 8.29 1.87 -16.11
N THR A 122 7.82 1.35 -17.24
CA THR A 122 8.29 1.73 -18.59
C THR A 122 7.34 2.66 -19.35
N ASN A 123 6.05 2.64 -18.98
CA ASN A 123 4.98 3.36 -19.63
C ASN A 123 4.31 4.33 -18.64
N PRO A 124 4.65 5.64 -18.68
CA PRO A 124 4.02 6.65 -17.84
C PRO A 124 2.50 6.78 -18.05
N ASN A 125 1.97 6.23 -19.15
CA ASN A 125 0.55 6.24 -19.46
C ASN A 125 -0.20 4.96 -19.03
N ASP A 126 0.46 4.05 -18.31
CA ASP A 126 -0.16 2.82 -17.81
C ASP A 126 -1.49 3.12 -17.07
N PRO A 127 -2.60 2.45 -17.42
CA PRO A 127 -3.91 2.75 -16.83
C PRO A 127 -3.95 2.56 -15.32
N PHE A 128 -3.19 1.60 -14.78
CA PHE A 128 -3.11 1.35 -13.35
C PHE A 128 -2.34 2.46 -12.64
N LEU A 129 -1.28 2.98 -13.26
CA LEU A 129 -0.56 4.16 -12.77
C LEU A 129 -1.44 5.42 -12.79
N LYS A 130 -2.21 5.65 -13.85
CA LYS A 130 -3.15 6.78 -13.92
C LYS A 130 -4.24 6.68 -12.86
N ALA A 131 -4.80 5.49 -12.65
CA ALA A 131 -5.81 5.26 -11.62
C ALA A 131 -5.25 5.50 -10.21
N LEU A 132 -4.01 5.05 -9.96
CA LEU A 132 -3.31 5.33 -8.70
C LEU A 132 -3.17 6.84 -8.48
N ASN A 133 -2.61 7.56 -9.46
CA ASN A 133 -2.41 9.00 -9.34
C ASN A 133 -3.73 9.73 -9.09
N ALA A 134 -4.83 9.35 -9.75
CA ALA A 134 -6.15 9.93 -9.48
C ALA A 134 -6.64 9.74 -8.03
N VAL A 135 -6.23 8.68 -7.33
CA VAL A 135 -6.58 8.43 -5.92
C VAL A 135 -5.73 9.29 -4.97
N PHE A 136 -4.45 9.52 -5.30
CA PHE A 136 -3.49 10.19 -4.41
C PHE A 136 -3.20 11.66 -4.76
N ASP A 137 -3.56 12.13 -5.95
CA ASP A 137 -3.42 13.52 -6.39
C ASP A 137 -4.49 14.44 -5.80
N ASN A 138 -5.48 13.88 -5.08
CA ASN A 138 -6.39 14.67 -4.24
C ASN A 138 -5.58 15.28 -3.09
N LYS A 139 -5.07 16.48 -3.35
CA LYS A 139 -4.44 17.37 -2.36
C LYS A 139 -5.37 17.46 -1.14
N PHE A 140 -4.84 17.07 0.01
CA PHE A 140 -5.47 17.18 1.33
C PHE A 140 -5.97 18.60 1.60
#